data_AF-A0AAW9IZ96-F1
#
_entry.id   AF-A0AAW9IZ96-F1
#
_cell.length_a   1.000
_cell.length_b   1.000
_cell.length_c   1.000
_cell.angle_alpha   90.00
_cell.angle_beta   90.00
_cell.angle_gamma   90.00
#
_symmetry.space_group_name_H-M   'P 1'
#
loop_
_entity.id
_entity.type
_entity.pdbx_description
1 polymer ?
#
loop_
_entity_poly.entity_id
_entity_poly.type
_entity_poly.pdbx_seq_one_letter_code
_entity_poly.pdbx_strand_id
1 'polypeptide(L)'
;MKKTKRLAIITLMAFIFNLFAPNFNAKADSNLDMVLTLENPTQNHKLTDSFFIKGWALSENGISKVEVYLDNQSIGQATYG
;
A
#
# COMPACT_ATOMS: atom_id res chain seq x y z
N MET A 1 18.41 42.98 34.49
CA MET A 1 18.32 43.09 33.01
C MET A 1 18.60 41.81 32.21
N LYS A 2 19.38 40.82 32.69
CA LYS A 2 19.69 39.60 31.89
C LYS A 2 18.52 38.60 31.77
N LYS A 3 17.67 38.46 32.81
CA LYS A 3 16.52 37.52 32.81
C LYS A 3 15.40 37.93 31.86
N THR A 4 15.03 39.22 31.84
CA THR A 4 13.97 39.75 30.96
C THR A 4 14.32 39.66 29.49
N LYS A 5 15.61 39.87 29.14
CA LYS A 5 16.11 39.71 27.76
C LYS A 5 16.09 38.25 27.29
N ARG A 6 16.43 37.28 28.16
CA ARG A 6 16.36 35.84 27.84
C ARG A 6 14.93 35.36 27.61
N LEU A 7 13.99 35.84 28.41
CA LEU A 7 12.56 35.52 28.26
C LEU A 7 11.98 36.10 26.95
N ALA A 8 12.38 37.31 26.56
CA ALA A 8 11.98 37.93 25.29
C ALA A 8 12.51 37.16 24.07
N ILE A 9 13.73 36.61 24.13
CA ILE A 9 14.31 35.83 23.03
C ILE A 9 13.58 34.48 22.86
N ILE A 10 13.27 33.79 23.96
CA ILE A 10 12.56 32.50 23.91
C ILE A 10 11.15 32.66 23.36
N THR A 11 10.44 33.72 23.77
CA THR A 11 9.09 34.02 23.27
C THR A 11 9.11 34.40 21.79
N LEU A 12 10.11 35.16 21.34
CA LEU A 12 10.29 35.48 19.92
C LEU A 12 10.62 34.24 19.08
N MET A 13 11.46 33.34 19.59
CA MET A 13 11.79 32.08 18.91
C MET A 13 10.57 31.16 18.77
N ALA A 14 9.74 31.05 19.81
CA ALA A 14 8.48 30.29 19.75
C ALA A 14 7.49 30.89 18.76
N PHE A 15 7.41 32.22 18.66
CA PHE A 15 6.56 32.89 17.68
C PHE A 15 7.03 32.64 16.24
N ILE A 16 8.33 32.71 15.98
CA ILE A 16 8.91 32.42 14.66
C ILE A 16 8.71 30.95 14.27
N PHE A 17 8.80 30.02 15.23
CA PHE A 17 8.57 28.60 14.97
C PHE A 17 7.14 28.33 14.47
N ASN A 18 6.15 29.06 14.98
CA ASN A 18 4.76 28.97 14.50
C ASN A 18 4.55 29.60 13.11
N LEU A 19 5.36 30.61 12.73
CA LEU A 19 5.27 31.24 11.40
C LEU A 19 5.93 30.44 10.28
N PHE A 20 6.91 29.59 10.62
CA PHE A 20 7.68 28.81 9.66
C PHE A 20 7.35 27.31 9.68
N ALA A 21 6.41 26.88 10.53
CA ALA A 21 5.94 25.51 10.52
C ALA A 21 5.21 25.24 9.19
N PRO A 22 5.70 24.35 8.32
CA PRO A 22 4.94 23.93 7.16
C PRO A 22 3.68 23.21 7.65
N ASN A 23 2.51 23.64 7.17
CA ASN A 23 1.27 22.92 7.39
C ASN A 23 1.37 21.56 6.70
N PHE A 24 1.75 20.53 7.45
CA PHE A 24 1.88 19.16 6.97
C PHE A 24 0.49 18.56 6.78
N ASN A 25 -0.12 18.85 5.63
CA ASN A 25 -1.33 18.18 5.19
C ASN A 25 -0.90 16.84 4.58
N ALA A 26 -0.77 15.82 5.42
CA ALA A 26 -0.62 14.46 4.92
C ALA A 26 -1.93 14.06 4.23
N LYS A 27 -1.92 13.95 2.90
CA LYS A 27 -2.97 13.22 2.17
C LYS A 27 -2.68 11.73 2.42
N ALA A 28 -3.61 11.03 3.04
CA ALA A 28 -3.63 9.57 2.94
C ALA A 28 -3.91 9.22 1.48
N ASP A 29 -2.99 8.50 0.84
CA ASP A 29 -3.26 7.87 -0.45
C ASP A 29 -4.22 6.71 -0.18
N SER A 30 -5.50 6.91 -0.52
CA SER A 30 -6.55 5.93 -0.32
C SER A 30 -6.65 4.96 -1.49
N ASN A 31 -5.64 4.90 -2.36
CA ASN A 31 -5.59 3.91 -3.42
C ASN A 31 -4.89 2.66 -2.89
N LEU A 32 -5.68 1.73 -2.37
CA LEU A 32 -5.17 0.40 -2.05
C LEU A 32 -4.97 -0.38 -3.34
N ASP A 33 -3.71 -0.68 -3.64
CA ASP A 33 -3.35 -1.58 -4.72
C ASP A 33 -4.06 -2.93 -4.54
N MET A 34 -4.49 -3.52 -5.66
CA MET A 34 -5.06 -4.87 -5.65
C MET A 34 -3.99 -5.85 -5.15
N VAL A 35 -4.37 -6.66 -4.18
CA VAL A 35 -3.54 -7.76 -3.68
C VAL A 35 -3.99 -9.05 -4.31
N LEU A 36 -3.04 -9.85 -4.80
CA LEU A 36 -3.25 -11.18 -5.35
C LEU A 36 -2.26 -12.15 -4.73
N THR A 37 -2.75 -13.31 -4.30
CA THR A 37 -1.91 -14.38 -3.74
C THR A 37 -2.24 -15.70 -4.41
N LEU A 38 -1.19 -16.49 -4.69
CA LEU A 38 -1.27 -17.86 -5.16
C LEU A 38 -0.92 -18.81 -4.02
N GLU A 39 -1.86 -19.69 -3.65
CA GLU A 39 -1.68 -20.66 -2.57
C GLU A 39 -1.35 -22.06 -3.10
N ASN A 40 -1.87 -22.39 -4.28
CA ASN A 40 -1.55 -23.63 -4.97
C ASN A 40 -1.43 -23.38 -6.47
N PRO A 41 -0.33 -23.83 -7.11
CA PRO A 41 0.80 -24.57 -6.53
C PRO A 41 1.72 -23.69 -5.69
N THR A 42 2.48 -24.33 -4.79
CA THR A 42 3.55 -23.66 -4.06
C THR A 42 4.77 -23.45 -4.95
N GLN A 43 5.66 -22.53 -4.56
CA GLN A 43 6.88 -22.26 -5.31
C GLN A 43 7.71 -23.54 -5.49
N ASN A 44 8.25 -23.73 -6.71
CA ASN A 44 9.05 -24.88 -7.14
C ASN A 44 8.31 -26.23 -7.15
N HIS A 45 6.97 -26.24 -7.05
CA HIS A 45 6.20 -27.47 -7.20
C HIS A 45 6.32 -28.02 -8.63
N LYS A 46 6.76 -29.28 -8.76
CA LYS A 46 6.80 -29.95 -10.06
C LYS A 46 5.43 -30.50 -10.41
N LEU A 47 4.79 -29.88 -11.39
CA LEU A 47 3.49 -30.32 -11.90
C LEU A 47 3.70 -31.56 -12.77
N THR A 48 3.13 -32.71 -12.36
CA THR A 48 3.24 -33.97 -13.11
C THR A 48 1.99 -34.28 -13.93
N ASP A 49 0.82 -33.79 -13.50
CA ASP A 49 -0.48 -34.05 -14.09
C ASP A 49 -1.38 -32.80 -14.00
N SER A 50 -2.66 -32.95 -14.31
CA SER A 50 -3.69 -31.93 -14.07
C SER A 50 -3.67 -31.48 -12.61
N PHE A 51 -3.63 -30.16 -12.38
CA PHE A 51 -3.58 -29.58 -11.04
C PHE A 51 -4.61 -28.45 -10.90
N PHE A 52 -5.02 -28.20 -9.66
CA PHE A 52 -5.97 -27.14 -9.33
C PHE A 52 -5.23 -25.88 -8.90
N ILE A 53 -5.56 -24.73 -9.49
CA ILE A 53 -5.02 -23.43 -9.07
C ILE A 53 -5.92 -22.84 -7.99
N LYS A 54 -5.34 -22.35 -6.90
CA LYS A 54 -6.07 -21.73 -5.79
C LYS A 54 -5.32 -20.52 -5.23
N GLY A 55 -6.09 -19.56 -4.75
CA GLY A 55 -5.58 -18.35 -4.13
C GLY A 55 -6.70 -17.38 -3.82
N TRP A 56 -6.31 -16.17 -3.40
CA TRP A 56 -7.24 -15.09 -3.09
C TRP A 56 -6.78 -13.79 -3.73
N ALA A 57 -7.76 -12.94 -4.02
CA ALA A 57 -7.55 -11.60 -4.53
C ALA A 57 -8.43 -10.63 -3.74
N LEU A 58 -7.90 -9.44 -3.46
CA LEU A 58 -8.60 -8.39 -2.73
C LEU A 58 -8.37 -7.05 -3.43
N SER A 59 -9.46 -6.32 -3.67
CA SER A 59 -9.44 -4.97 -4.22
C SER A 59 -10.58 -4.16 -3.63
N GLU A 60 -10.34 -2.89 -3.30
CA GLU A 60 -11.37 -1.98 -2.80
C GLU A 60 -12.46 -1.68 -3.84
N ASN A 61 -12.10 -1.64 -5.12
CA ASN A 61 -13.00 -1.30 -6.22
C ASN A 61 -13.73 -2.53 -6.81
N GLY A 62 -13.54 -3.71 -6.21
CA GLY A 62 -14.04 -4.98 -6.71
C GLY A 62 -13.13 -5.61 -7.77
N ILE A 63 -13.44 -6.86 -8.12
CA ILE A 63 -12.64 -7.67 -9.05
C ILE A 63 -13.46 -7.94 -10.31
N SER A 64 -12.99 -7.42 -11.45
CA SER A 64 -13.65 -7.58 -12.74
C SER A 64 -13.40 -8.94 -13.40
N LYS A 65 -12.17 -9.46 -13.29
CA LYS A 65 -11.77 -10.81 -13.69
C LYS A 65 -10.50 -11.24 -12.96
N VAL A 66 -10.28 -12.55 -12.87
CA VAL A 66 -9.00 -13.15 -12.48
C VAL A 66 -8.53 -13.99 -13.67
N GLU A 67 -7.45 -13.57 -14.33
CA GLU A 67 -6.93 -14.24 -15.52
C GLU A 67 -5.67 -15.04 -15.19
N VAL A 68 -5.62 -16.28 -15.68
CA VAL A 68 -4.53 -17.21 -15.40
C VAL A 68 -3.65 -17.35 -16.62
N TYR A 69 -2.35 -17.20 -16.42
CA TYR A 69 -1.34 -17.35 -17.45
C TYR A 69 -0.40 -18.50 -17.10
N LEU A 70 -0.01 -19.28 -18.11
CA LEU A 70 1.05 -20.28 -18.05
C LEU A 70 2.05 -19.96 -19.16
N ASP A 71 3.32 -19.75 -18.81
CA ASP A 71 4.38 -19.40 -19.76
C ASP A 71 3.99 -18.26 -20.72
N ASN A 72 3.45 -17.18 -20.16
CA ASN A 72 2.96 -15.99 -20.87
C ASN A 72 1.74 -16.23 -21.78
N GLN A 73 1.16 -17.43 -21.80
CA GLN A 73 -0.07 -17.73 -22.52
C GLN A 73 -1.28 -17.67 -21.57
N SER A 74 -2.33 -16.92 -21.95
CA SER A 74 -3.60 -16.93 -21.22
C SER A 74 -4.26 -18.30 -21.38
N ILE A 75 -4.52 -18.97 -20.26
CA ILE A 75 -5.17 -20.30 -20.22
C ILE A 75 -6.65 -20.21 -19.82
N GLY A 76 -7.10 -19.03 -19.37
CA GLY A 76 -8.51 -18.78 -19.06
C GLY A 76 -8.72 -17.87 -17.85
N GLN A 77 -9.99 -17.74 -17.46
CA GLN A 77 -10.40 -16.97 -16.29
C GLN A 77 -10.74 -17.90 -15.14
N ALA A 78 -10.25 -17.57 -13.94
CA ALA A 78 -10.58 -18.31 -12.73
C ALA A 78 -11.99 -17.96 -12.27
N THR A 79 -12.69 -18.95 -11.72
CA THR A 79 -13.99 -18.75 -11.05
C THR A 79 -13.74 -18.27 -9.62
N TYR A 80 -14.43 -17.20 -9.20
CA TYR A 80 -14.37 -16.63 -7.86
C TYR A 80 -15.76 -16.11 -7.45
N GLY A 81 -16.01 -16.00 -6.14
CA GLY A 81 -17.29 -15.56 -5.57
C GLY A 81 -17.43 -15.96 -4.11
#